data_AF-A0A8C7XTQ1-F1
#
_entry.id   AF-A0A8C7XTQ1-F1
#
_cell.length_a   1.000
_cell.length_b   1.000
_cell.length_c   1.000
_cell.angle_alpha   90.00
_cell.angle_beta   90.00
_cell.angle_gamma   90.00
#
_symmetry.space_group_name_H-M   'P 1'
#
loop_
_entity.id
_entity.type
_entity.pdbx_description
1 polymer ?
#
loop_
_entity_poly.entity_id
_entity_poly.type
_entity_poly.pdbx_seq_one_letter_code
_entity_poly.pdbx_strand_id
1 'polypeptide(L)'
;MNYRIGAFGFLALDGTSEAPGNVGLLDQRMALQWVQNNIASFGGDPRQVTIFGESAGGASVGYHLLSPGSRPLFTRAILQSGVPNCPWASVTYAEARRRATHLANAVGCNGGNDTELVDCLRGKTPQELIDQEWQVLPWTALFRFSFVPVVDGEVLPDAPEAMVNSGDFKDTQILLGVNQDEGSYFLLYGAPGFTVTVLERMSTLELKLCCSRVKRKSLQICNKILTVKVFMNKYQ
;
A
#
# COMPACT_ATOMS: atom_id res chain seq x y z
N MET A 1 -8.30 -0.94 -11.60
CA MET A 1 -8.78 -2.12 -10.86
C MET A 1 -8.74 -1.81 -9.38
N ASN A 2 -9.64 -2.38 -8.59
CA ASN A 2 -9.69 -2.17 -7.14
C ASN A 2 -9.16 -3.41 -6.42
N TYR A 3 -8.57 -3.22 -5.25
CA TYR A 3 -8.11 -4.28 -4.36
C TYR A 3 -8.29 -3.85 -2.91
N ARG A 4 -8.41 -4.80 -1.99
CA ARG A 4 -8.53 -4.49 -0.56
C ARG A 4 -7.23 -3.86 -0.04
N ILE A 5 -7.36 -2.87 0.84
CA ILE A 5 -6.26 -2.12 1.47
C ILE A 5 -6.32 -2.24 3.00
N GLY A 6 -5.27 -1.80 3.68
CA GLY A 6 -5.17 -1.83 5.14
C GLY A 6 -5.32 -3.24 5.71
N ALA A 7 -5.88 -3.35 6.91
CA ALA A 7 -6.10 -4.64 7.56
C ALA A 7 -6.94 -5.60 6.70
N PHE A 8 -7.90 -5.08 5.93
CA PHE A 8 -8.78 -5.90 5.08
C PHE A 8 -8.06 -6.59 3.92
N GLY A 9 -6.92 -6.03 3.48
CA GLY A 9 -6.13 -6.52 2.36
C GLY A 9 -4.84 -7.24 2.76
N PHE A 10 -4.28 -6.92 3.92
CA PHE A 10 -2.89 -7.27 4.24
C PHE A 10 -2.68 -7.70 5.70
N LEU A 11 -3.74 -7.97 6.47
CA LEU A 11 -3.61 -8.64 7.77
C LEU A 11 -3.14 -10.09 7.55
N ALA A 12 -2.11 -10.50 8.30
CA ALA A 12 -1.49 -11.82 8.18
C ALA A 12 -1.30 -12.50 9.55
N LEU A 13 -1.75 -13.75 9.66
CA LEU A 13 -1.61 -14.65 10.80
C LEU A 13 -1.31 -16.07 10.28
N ASP A 14 -0.17 -16.65 10.66
CA ASP A 14 0.40 -17.88 10.08
C ASP A 14 -0.26 -19.15 10.62
N GLY A 15 -0.92 -19.08 11.77
CA GLY A 15 -1.65 -20.20 12.34
C GLY A 15 -3.03 -20.44 11.72
N THR A 16 -3.41 -19.73 10.65
CA THR A 16 -4.73 -19.88 10.02
C THR A 16 -4.75 -19.54 8.53
N SER A 17 -5.55 -20.27 7.76
CA SER A 17 -5.88 -19.94 6.36
C SER A 17 -6.87 -18.77 6.22
N GLU A 18 -7.47 -18.33 7.32
CA GLU A 18 -8.52 -17.31 7.31
C GLU A 18 -7.99 -15.88 7.12
N ALA A 19 -6.71 -15.67 7.40
CA ALA A 19 -6.00 -14.40 7.21
C ALA A 19 -4.53 -14.65 6.81
N PRO A 20 -4.28 -15.21 5.60
CA PRO A 20 -2.94 -15.64 5.19
C PRO A 20 -1.97 -14.47 4.92
N GLY A 21 -2.49 -13.23 4.85
CA GLY A 21 -1.78 -12.08 4.29
C GLY A 21 -1.96 -11.98 2.78
N ASN A 22 -1.48 -10.88 2.20
CA ASN A 22 -1.43 -10.64 0.75
C ASN A 22 -2.73 -10.76 -0.05
N VAL A 23 -3.91 -10.83 0.60
CA VAL A 23 -5.19 -10.97 -0.11
C VAL A 23 -5.49 -9.78 -1.03
N GLY A 24 -4.96 -8.59 -0.73
CA GLY A 24 -4.98 -7.44 -1.64
C GLY A 24 -4.17 -7.67 -2.93
N LEU A 25 -3.03 -8.37 -2.89
CA LEU A 25 -2.30 -8.78 -4.11
C LEU A 25 -3.05 -9.88 -4.86
N LEU A 26 -3.74 -10.77 -4.14
CA LEU A 26 -4.57 -11.80 -4.74
C LEU A 26 -5.80 -11.19 -5.46
N ASP A 27 -6.40 -10.13 -4.92
CA ASP A 27 -7.44 -9.36 -5.59
C ASP A 27 -6.93 -8.78 -6.93
N GLN A 28 -5.73 -8.18 -6.92
CA GLN A 28 -5.10 -7.68 -8.15
C GLN A 28 -4.82 -8.81 -9.14
N ARG A 29 -4.28 -9.94 -8.69
CA ARG A 29 -4.05 -11.12 -9.52
C ARG A 29 -5.35 -11.65 -10.14
N MET A 30 -6.43 -11.69 -9.36
CA MET A 30 -7.75 -12.10 -9.86
C MET A 30 -8.25 -11.15 -10.95
N ALA A 31 -8.07 -9.83 -10.77
CA ALA A 31 -8.42 -8.86 -11.80
C ALA A 31 -7.58 -9.04 -13.07
N LEU A 32 -6.27 -9.34 -12.95
CA LEU A 32 -5.41 -9.66 -14.10
C LEU A 32 -5.87 -10.95 -14.81
N GLN A 33 -6.26 -11.97 -14.06
CA GLN A 33 -6.82 -13.20 -14.62
C GLN A 33 -8.14 -12.92 -15.36
N TRP A 34 -8.98 -12.05 -14.82
CA TRP A 34 -10.20 -11.63 -15.49
C TRP A 34 -9.88 -10.93 -16.82
N VAL A 35 -8.88 -10.04 -16.86
CA VAL A 35 -8.43 -9.40 -18.10
C VAL A 35 -7.97 -10.45 -19.10
N GLN A 36 -7.13 -11.41 -18.69
CA GLN A 36 -6.68 -12.50 -19.56
C GLN A 36 -7.85 -13.27 -20.18
N ASN A 37 -8.89 -13.55 -19.40
CA ASN A 37 -10.01 -14.38 -19.84
C ASN A 37 -11.05 -13.60 -20.67
N ASN A 38 -11.16 -12.28 -20.52
CA ASN A 38 -12.31 -11.53 -21.01
C ASN A 38 -11.96 -10.37 -21.95
N ILE A 39 -10.74 -9.82 -21.90
CA ILE A 39 -10.44 -8.55 -22.57
C ILE A 39 -10.57 -8.62 -24.11
N ALA A 40 -10.46 -9.82 -24.69
CA ALA A 40 -10.68 -10.06 -26.12
C ALA A 40 -12.09 -9.63 -26.57
N SER A 41 -13.11 -9.85 -25.74
CA SER A 41 -14.50 -9.43 -26.02
C SER A 41 -14.68 -7.92 -26.04
N PHE A 42 -13.73 -7.18 -25.46
CA PHE A 42 -13.69 -5.72 -25.45
C PHE A 42 -12.73 -5.15 -26.51
N GLY A 43 -12.20 -5.99 -27.39
CA GLY A 43 -11.27 -5.60 -28.45
C GLY A 43 -9.80 -5.46 -28.02
N GLY A 44 -9.45 -5.86 -26.79
CA GLY A 44 -8.06 -5.91 -26.34
C GLY A 44 -7.37 -7.23 -26.70
N ASP A 45 -6.04 -7.22 -26.83
CA ASP A 45 -5.25 -8.44 -27.02
C ASP A 45 -4.70 -8.93 -25.66
N PRO A 46 -5.15 -10.08 -25.13
CA PRO A 46 -4.66 -10.60 -23.84
C PRO A 46 -3.14 -10.90 -23.84
N ARG A 47 -2.53 -11.03 -25.02
CA ARG A 47 -1.07 -11.24 -25.18
C ARG A 47 -0.26 -9.95 -25.14
N GLN A 48 -0.92 -8.79 -25.07
CA GLN A 48 -0.29 -7.47 -25.06
C GLN A 48 -0.72 -6.61 -23.86
N VAL A 49 -0.97 -7.26 -22.72
CA VAL A 49 -1.34 -6.58 -21.48
C VAL A 49 -0.10 -5.93 -20.86
N THR A 50 -0.16 -4.63 -20.60
CA THR A 50 0.84 -3.90 -19.81
C THR A 50 0.21 -3.51 -18.48
N ILE A 51 0.83 -3.90 -17.38
CA ILE A 51 0.43 -3.43 -16.03
C ILE A 51 1.23 -2.19 -15.66
N PHE A 52 0.57 -1.22 -15.04
CA PHE A 52 1.22 0.00 -14.58
C PHE A 52 0.63 0.48 -13.26
N GLY A 53 1.47 1.12 -12.45
CA GLY A 53 1.05 1.63 -11.14
C GLY A 53 2.03 2.64 -10.57
N GLU A 54 1.53 3.47 -9.66
CA GLU A 54 2.27 4.51 -8.96
C GLU A 54 2.37 4.22 -7.46
N SER A 55 3.49 4.57 -6.83
CA SER A 55 3.73 4.38 -5.38
C SER A 55 3.48 2.92 -4.97
N ALA A 56 2.53 2.65 -4.09
CA ALA A 56 2.13 1.29 -3.70
C ALA A 56 1.66 0.44 -4.91
N GLY A 57 1.06 1.06 -5.93
CA GLY A 57 0.76 0.41 -7.20
C GLY A 57 2.01 0.08 -8.01
N GLY A 58 3.05 0.93 -7.98
CA GLY A 58 4.35 0.64 -8.59
C GLY A 58 5.05 -0.54 -7.91
N ALA A 59 5.04 -0.55 -6.57
CA ALA A 59 5.49 -1.69 -5.79
C ALA A 59 4.67 -2.97 -6.11
N SER A 60 3.35 -2.84 -6.27
CA SER A 60 2.47 -3.96 -6.64
C SER A 60 2.77 -4.53 -8.03
N VAL A 61 3.04 -3.68 -9.02
CA VAL A 61 3.55 -4.11 -10.34
C VAL A 61 4.84 -4.91 -10.17
N GLY A 62 5.75 -4.43 -9.32
CA GLY A 62 6.94 -5.16 -8.91
C GLY A 62 6.63 -6.53 -8.30
N TYR A 63 5.69 -6.62 -7.36
CA TYR A 63 5.27 -7.89 -6.76
C TYR A 63 4.70 -8.85 -7.80
N HIS A 64 3.99 -8.39 -8.82
CA HIS A 64 3.52 -9.26 -9.89
C HIS A 64 4.64 -9.72 -10.85
N LEU A 65 5.73 -8.96 -10.99
CA LEU A 65 6.95 -9.43 -11.67
C LEU A 65 7.66 -10.53 -10.86
N LEU A 66 7.71 -10.38 -9.53
CA LEU A 66 8.35 -11.32 -8.61
C LEU A 66 7.53 -12.59 -8.41
N SER A 67 6.21 -12.47 -8.22
CA SER A 67 5.33 -13.57 -7.83
C SER A 67 5.07 -14.56 -8.97
N PRO A 68 5.51 -15.85 -8.87
CA PRO A 68 5.38 -16.84 -9.94
C PRO A 68 3.96 -16.98 -10.49
N GLY A 69 2.95 -16.98 -9.60
CA GLY A 69 1.53 -17.10 -9.97
C GLY A 69 0.96 -15.90 -10.74
N SER A 70 1.68 -14.77 -10.81
CA SER A 70 1.24 -13.58 -11.55
C SER A 70 1.96 -13.40 -12.89
N ARG A 71 3.18 -13.94 -13.04
CA ARG A 71 4.05 -13.74 -14.22
C ARG A 71 3.37 -14.03 -15.58
N PRO A 72 2.49 -15.04 -15.72
CA PRO A 72 1.83 -15.32 -17.00
C PRO A 72 0.72 -14.32 -17.37
N LEU A 73 0.26 -13.47 -16.45
CA LEU A 73 -0.97 -12.69 -16.61
C LEU A 73 -0.78 -11.33 -17.29
N PHE A 74 0.45 -10.97 -17.64
CA PHE A 74 0.78 -9.73 -18.30
C PHE A 74 2.06 -9.87 -19.14
N THR A 75 2.25 -8.94 -20.06
CA THR A 75 3.37 -8.92 -21.00
C THR A 75 4.46 -7.98 -20.51
N ARG A 76 4.12 -6.73 -20.16
CA ARG A 76 5.08 -5.67 -19.79
C ARG A 76 4.65 -4.94 -18.53
N ALA A 77 5.57 -4.19 -17.94
CA ALA A 77 5.36 -3.50 -16.67
C ALA A 77 5.84 -2.04 -16.71
N ILE A 78 5.12 -1.16 -16.00
CA ILE A 78 5.51 0.23 -15.77
C ILE A 78 5.43 0.54 -14.27
N LEU A 79 6.53 1.00 -13.68
CA LEU A 79 6.64 1.30 -12.25
C LEU A 79 6.93 2.79 -12.04
N GLN A 80 5.99 3.51 -11.44
CA GLN A 80 6.12 4.95 -11.20
C GLN A 80 6.32 5.17 -9.70
N SER A 81 7.44 5.78 -9.29
CA SER A 81 7.66 6.23 -7.91
C SER A 81 7.52 5.15 -6.83
N GLY A 82 7.71 3.88 -7.20
CA GLY A 82 7.56 2.75 -6.28
C GLY A 82 8.07 1.45 -6.88
N VAL A 83 8.77 0.66 -6.08
CA VAL A 83 9.40 -0.62 -6.44
C VAL A 83 9.20 -1.63 -5.31
N PRO A 84 9.25 -2.95 -5.57
CA PRO A 84 8.83 -3.95 -4.58
C PRO A 84 9.80 -4.06 -3.39
N ASN A 85 11.04 -3.60 -3.53
CA ASN A 85 12.04 -3.54 -2.46
C ASN A 85 12.06 -2.20 -1.70
N CYS A 86 11.06 -1.33 -1.91
CA CYS A 86 10.91 -0.15 -1.07
C CYS A 86 10.77 -0.55 0.41
N PRO A 87 11.41 0.15 1.36
CA PRO A 87 11.44 -0.24 2.78
C PRO A 87 10.11 -0.09 3.52
N TRP A 88 9.09 0.46 2.85
CA TRP A 88 7.72 0.60 3.34
C TRP A 88 6.75 -0.38 2.68
N ALA A 89 7.18 -1.11 1.65
CA ALA A 89 6.28 -1.83 0.77
C ALA A 89 6.03 -3.28 1.21
N SER A 90 6.89 -3.88 2.04
CA SER A 90 6.68 -5.21 2.60
C SER A 90 7.27 -5.36 4.00
N VAL A 91 6.84 -6.41 4.70
CA VAL A 91 7.35 -6.80 6.02
C VAL A 91 7.60 -8.31 6.08
N THR A 92 8.37 -8.72 7.08
CA THR A 92 8.49 -10.14 7.44
C THR A 92 7.19 -10.65 8.05
N TYR A 93 6.97 -11.95 7.98
CA TYR A 93 5.80 -12.58 8.60
C TYR A 93 5.70 -12.29 10.10
N ALA A 94 6.82 -12.36 10.83
CA ALA A 94 6.87 -12.08 12.26
C ALA A 94 6.39 -10.66 12.61
N GLU A 95 6.77 -9.66 11.80
CA GLU A 95 6.29 -8.29 12.00
C GLU A 95 4.82 -8.13 11.60
N ALA A 96 4.36 -8.79 10.54
CA ALA A 96 2.95 -8.78 10.16
C ALA A 96 2.06 -9.38 11.26
N ARG A 97 2.46 -10.53 11.83
CA ARG A 97 1.79 -11.17 12.97
C ARG A 97 1.75 -10.23 14.18
N ARG A 98 2.88 -9.59 14.53
CA ARG A 98 2.93 -8.62 15.64
C ARG A 98 1.91 -7.50 15.46
N ARG A 99 1.78 -6.94 14.24
CA ARG A 99 0.81 -5.88 13.94
C ARG A 99 -0.63 -6.38 14.00
N ALA A 100 -0.91 -7.58 13.47
CA ALA A 100 -2.23 -8.19 13.52
C ALA A 100 -2.69 -8.44 14.97
N THR A 101 -1.84 -9.03 15.82
CA THR A 101 -2.14 -9.22 17.24
C THR A 101 -2.34 -7.88 17.97
N HIS A 102 -1.54 -6.85 17.64
CA HIS A 102 -1.70 -5.54 18.27
C HIS A 102 -3.04 -4.88 17.90
N LEU A 103 -3.44 -4.94 16.62
CA LEU A 103 -4.76 -4.47 16.20
C LEU A 103 -5.88 -5.21 16.92
N ALA A 104 -5.80 -6.54 16.99
CA ALA A 104 -6.79 -7.35 17.68
C ALA A 104 -6.97 -6.93 19.14
N ASN A 105 -5.86 -6.78 19.88
CA ASN A 105 -5.90 -6.31 21.25
C ASN A 105 -6.51 -4.90 21.37
N ALA A 106 -6.17 -3.99 20.45
CA ALA A 106 -6.67 -2.60 20.45
C ALA A 106 -8.19 -2.50 20.26
N VAL A 107 -8.80 -3.47 19.57
CA VAL A 107 -10.27 -3.55 19.40
C VAL A 107 -10.94 -4.53 20.36
N GLY A 108 -10.22 -5.00 21.38
CA GLY A 108 -10.74 -5.88 22.42
C GLY A 108 -10.87 -7.36 22.01
N CYS A 109 -10.23 -7.77 20.93
CA CYS A 109 -10.07 -9.17 20.55
C CYS A 109 -8.84 -9.74 21.26
N ASN A 110 -9.03 -10.32 22.44
CA ASN A 110 -7.97 -10.81 23.31
C ASN A 110 -8.00 -12.33 23.45
N GLY A 111 -6.81 -12.94 23.38
CA GLY A 111 -6.63 -14.38 23.62
C GLY A 111 -7.12 -15.26 22.47
N GLY A 112 -7.04 -16.57 22.69
CA GLY A 112 -7.44 -17.57 21.70
C GLY A 112 -6.34 -17.93 20.70
N ASN A 113 -6.66 -18.88 19.82
CA ASN A 113 -5.84 -19.20 18.65
C ASN A 113 -6.10 -18.21 17.50
N ASP A 114 -5.30 -18.26 16.45
CA ASP A 114 -5.39 -17.30 15.34
C ASP A 114 -6.75 -17.30 14.63
N THR A 115 -7.43 -18.44 14.57
CA THR A 115 -8.76 -18.53 13.95
C THR A 115 -9.80 -17.77 14.79
N GLU A 116 -9.77 -17.95 16.12
CA GLU A 116 -10.63 -17.20 17.05
C GLU A 116 -10.36 -15.69 17.00
N LEU A 117 -9.09 -15.31 16.83
CA LEU A 117 -8.69 -13.91 16.65
C LEU A 117 -9.31 -13.31 15.38
N VAL A 118 -9.23 -14.03 14.25
CA VAL A 118 -9.81 -13.59 12.98
C VAL A 118 -11.32 -13.48 13.07
N ASP A 119 -11.99 -14.44 13.70
CA ASP A 119 -13.44 -14.42 13.89
C ASP A 119 -13.88 -13.21 14.73
N CYS A 120 -13.14 -12.89 15.80
CA CYS A 120 -13.40 -11.69 16.59
C CYS A 120 -13.23 -10.41 15.75
N LEU A 121 -12.15 -10.32 14.96
CA LEU A 121 -11.90 -9.17 14.08
C LEU A 121 -12.98 -9.00 13.02
N ARG A 122 -13.50 -10.09 12.45
CA ARG A 122 -14.63 -10.10 11.51
C ARG A 122 -15.93 -9.62 12.13
N GLY A 123 -16.08 -9.76 13.45
CA GLY A 123 -17.22 -9.23 14.22
C GLY A 123 -17.16 -7.72 14.48
N LYS A 124 -16.04 -7.05 14.18
CA LYS A 124 -15.89 -5.59 14.32
C LYS A 124 -16.42 -4.85 13.11
N THR A 125 -16.88 -3.62 13.32
CA THR A 125 -17.18 -2.72 12.21
C THR A 125 -15.89 -2.32 11.49
N PRO A 126 -15.94 -2.02 10.18
CA PRO A 126 -14.75 -1.57 9.46
C PRO A 126 -14.10 -0.33 10.08
N GLN A 127 -14.91 0.60 10.61
CA GLN A 127 -14.41 1.83 11.21
C GLN A 127 -13.61 1.57 12.49
N GLU A 128 -14.04 0.64 13.35
CA GLU A 128 -13.29 0.25 14.56
C GLU A 128 -11.88 -0.23 14.22
N LEU A 129 -11.71 -0.97 13.12
CA LEU A 129 -10.41 -1.44 12.66
C LEU A 129 -9.56 -0.29 12.11
N ILE A 130 -10.15 0.58 11.30
CA ILE A 130 -9.48 1.74 10.69
C ILE A 130 -8.98 2.71 11.76
N ASP A 131 -9.79 2.98 12.78
CA ASP A 131 -9.46 3.91 13.86
C ASP A 131 -8.23 3.47 14.68
N GLN A 132 -7.99 2.15 14.75
CA GLN A 132 -6.85 1.56 15.47
C GLN A 132 -5.67 1.17 14.57
N GLU A 133 -5.84 1.21 13.24
CA GLU A 133 -4.87 0.69 12.28
C GLU A 133 -3.47 1.32 12.44
N TRP A 134 -3.38 2.65 12.65
CA TRP A 134 -2.10 3.34 12.76
C TRP A 134 -1.35 3.10 14.07
N GLN A 135 -2.03 2.61 15.11
CA GLN A 135 -1.44 2.35 16.43
C GLN A 135 -0.53 1.11 16.43
N VAL A 136 -0.59 0.29 15.39
CA VAL A 136 0.22 -0.95 15.32
C VAL A 136 1.68 -0.69 14.96
N LEU A 137 2.00 0.50 14.43
CA LEU A 137 3.36 0.86 14.05
C LEU A 137 4.27 0.98 15.30
N PRO A 138 5.49 0.45 15.24
CA PRO A 138 6.35 0.33 16.43
C PRO A 138 6.93 1.67 16.91
N TRP A 139 6.96 2.68 16.04
CA TRP A 139 7.36 4.04 16.37
C TRP A 139 6.73 5.02 15.37
N THR A 140 6.70 6.30 15.74
CA THR A 140 6.29 7.38 14.84
C THR A 140 7.28 7.47 13.68
N ALA A 141 6.90 6.87 12.54
CA ALA A 141 7.72 6.84 11.34
C ALA A 141 7.01 7.59 10.22
N LEU A 142 7.75 8.48 9.55
CA LEU A 142 7.32 8.99 8.27
C LEU A 142 7.48 7.89 7.22
N PHE A 143 6.47 7.77 6.36
CA PHE A 143 6.49 6.86 5.23
C PHE A 143 6.65 5.38 5.65
N ARG A 144 5.83 4.96 6.61
CA ARG A 144 5.55 3.57 6.97
C ARG A 144 4.05 3.36 7.09
N PHE A 145 3.59 2.17 6.72
CA PHE A 145 2.18 1.83 6.68
C PHE A 145 1.95 0.55 7.48
N SER A 146 0.79 0.46 8.13
CA SER A 146 0.44 -0.59 9.09
C SER A 146 0.32 -1.96 8.46
N PHE A 147 -0.54 -2.11 7.45
CA PHE A 147 -0.77 -3.38 6.79
C PHE A 147 -0.35 -3.28 5.33
N VAL A 148 0.72 -4.01 5.00
CA VAL A 148 1.39 -4.03 3.70
C VAL A 148 1.70 -5.48 3.34
N PRO A 149 2.07 -5.78 2.08
CA PRO A 149 2.47 -7.12 1.68
C PRO A 149 3.46 -7.80 2.63
N VAL A 150 3.28 -9.11 2.80
CA VAL A 150 4.11 -9.95 3.68
C VAL A 150 4.94 -10.91 2.84
N VAL A 151 6.19 -11.16 3.23
CA VAL A 151 6.99 -12.26 2.67
C VAL A 151 6.48 -13.56 3.28
N ASP A 152 5.64 -14.29 2.53
CA ASP A 152 4.89 -15.46 2.99
C ASP A 152 5.41 -16.80 2.47
N GLY A 153 6.36 -16.79 1.52
CA GLY A 153 6.83 -18.01 0.88
C GLY A 153 5.91 -18.53 -0.24
N GLU A 154 4.75 -17.89 -0.47
CA GLU A 154 3.75 -18.31 -1.45
C GLU A 154 3.49 -17.25 -2.52
N VAL A 155 2.87 -16.13 -2.14
CA VAL A 155 2.66 -14.99 -3.03
C VAL A 155 4.00 -14.30 -3.29
N LEU A 156 4.79 -14.12 -2.24
CA LEU A 156 6.16 -13.62 -2.26
C LEU A 156 7.08 -14.70 -1.69
N PRO A 157 7.71 -15.53 -2.56
CA PRO A 157 8.56 -16.64 -2.15
C PRO A 157 9.72 -16.25 -1.23
N ASP A 158 10.29 -15.07 -1.43
CA ASP A 158 11.38 -14.54 -0.62
C ASP A 158 11.32 -13.00 -0.57
N ALA A 159 12.22 -12.38 0.18
CA ALA A 159 12.37 -10.95 0.23
C ALA A 159 12.58 -10.37 -1.18
N PRO A 160 11.87 -9.29 -1.56
CA PRO A 160 11.99 -8.69 -2.89
C PRO A 160 13.42 -8.37 -3.32
N GLU A 161 14.25 -7.89 -2.39
CA GLU A 161 15.68 -7.62 -2.62
C GLU A 161 16.44 -8.90 -3.03
N ALA A 162 16.18 -10.02 -2.38
CA ALA A 162 16.83 -11.31 -2.67
C ALA A 162 16.37 -11.87 -4.02
N MET A 163 15.08 -11.77 -4.35
CA MET A 163 14.54 -12.21 -5.64
C MET A 163 15.09 -11.39 -6.81
N VAL A 164 15.19 -10.06 -6.64
CA VAL A 164 15.81 -9.19 -7.65
C VAL A 164 17.29 -9.55 -7.84
N ASN A 165 18.05 -9.73 -6.76
CA ASN A 165 19.48 -10.04 -6.83
C ASN A 165 19.78 -11.41 -7.43
N SER A 166 18.89 -12.40 -7.22
CA SER A 166 19.03 -13.75 -7.78
C SER A 166 18.50 -13.88 -9.21
N GLY A 167 17.78 -12.87 -9.72
CA GLY A 167 17.15 -12.94 -11.04
C GLY A 167 15.84 -13.73 -11.08
N ASP A 168 15.25 -14.09 -9.93
CA ASP A 168 13.99 -14.83 -9.87
C ASP A 168 12.77 -13.90 -10.05
N PHE A 169 12.58 -13.44 -11.28
CA PHE A 169 11.44 -12.63 -11.67
C PHE A 169 11.10 -12.83 -13.16
N LYS A 170 9.96 -12.30 -13.60
CA LYS A 170 9.60 -12.30 -15.03
C LYS A 170 10.55 -11.39 -15.83
N ASP A 171 11.39 -11.98 -16.67
CA ASP A 171 12.21 -11.25 -17.64
C ASP A 171 11.33 -10.65 -18.76
N THR A 172 11.18 -9.32 -18.78
CA THR A 172 10.39 -8.58 -19.77
C THR A 172 10.79 -7.11 -19.82
N GLN A 173 10.23 -6.35 -20.77
CA GLN A 173 10.44 -4.91 -20.84
C GLN A 173 9.74 -4.16 -19.69
N ILE A 174 10.50 -3.28 -19.05
CA ILE A 174 10.05 -2.46 -17.94
C ILE A 174 10.34 -0.98 -18.25
N LEU A 175 9.37 -0.10 -17.99
CA LEU A 175 9.59 1.34 -17.92
C LEU A 175 9.46 1.76 -16.45
N LEU A 176 10.43 2.47 -15.90
CA LEU A 176 10.33 3.00 -14.53
C LEU A 176 10.82 4.43 -14.43
N GLY A 177 10.34 5.15 -13.42
CA GLY A 177 10.72 6.53 -13.16
C GLY A 177 10.33 7.01 -11.78
N VAL A 178 10.86 8.17 -11.39
CA VAL A 178 10.59 8.84 -10.12
C VAL A 178 10.35 10.33 -10.36
N ASN A 179 9.67 10.97 -9.41
CA ASN A 179 9.50 12.41 -9.37
C ASN A 179 10.70 13.07 -8.70
N GLN A 180 10.89 14.37 -8.97
CA GLN A 180 11.98 15.15 -8.39
C GLN A 180 11.90 15.27 -6.86
N ASP A 181 10.70 15.27 -6.27
CA ASP A 181 10.46 15.63 -4.87
C ASP A 181 9.50 14.65 -4.13
N GLU A 182 9.75 13.35 -4.21
CA GLU A 182 8.88 12.28 -3.64
C GLU A 182 8.54 12.48 -2.15
N GLY A 183 9.54 12.89 -1.35
CA GLY A 183 9.39 13.01 0.09
C GLY A 183 8.59 14.23 0.55
N SER A 184 8.37 15.21 -0.34
CA SER A 184 7.78 16.50 0.05
C SER A 184 6.36 16.36 0.59
N TYR A 185 5.58 15.43 0.05
CA TYR A 185 4.23 15.11 0.55
C TYR A 185 4.27 14.53 1.97
N PHE A 186 5.16 13.58 2.26
CA PHE A 186 5.22 12.92 3.57
C PHE A 186 5.81 13.81 4.66
N LEU A 187 6.77 14.67 4.32
CA LEU A 187 7.32 15.66 5.26
C LEU A 187 6.25 16.61 5.78
N LEU A 188 5.23 16.91 4.98
CA LEU A 188 4.09 17.70 5.44
C LEU A 188 3.37 17.04 6.60
N TYR A 189 2.97 15.77 6.45
CA TYR A 189 2.18 15.07 7.46
C TYR A 189 2.98 14.77 8.75
N GLY A 190 4.31 14.85 8.67
CA GLY A 190 5.19 14.82 9.83
C GLY A 190 5.35 16.14 10.57
N ALA A 191 4.92 17.26 9.99
CA ALA A 191 5.09 18.57 10.59
C ALA A 191 4.07 18.79 11.73
N PRO A 192 4.48 19.34 12.89
CA PRO A 192 3.56 19.68 13.97
C PRO A 192 2.41 20.58 13.47
N GLY A 193 1.16 20.15 13.72
CA GLY A 193 -0.04 20.87 13.29
C GLY A 193 -0.54 20.53 11.87
N PHE A 194 0.08 19.58 11.17
CA PHE A 194 -0.30 19.14 9.82
C PHE A 194 -0.63 17.65 9.75
N THR A 195 -1.17 17.06 10.82
CA THR A 195 -1.68 15.69 10.78
C THR A 195 -2.88 15.57 9.84
N VAL A 196 -3.16 14.36 9.33
CA VAL A 196 -4.28 14.09 8.41
C VAL A 196 -5.59 14.68 8.95
N THR A 197 -5.87 14.45 10.24
CA THR A 197 -7.08 14.93 10.92
C THR A 197 -7.20 16.46 10.96
N VAL A 198 -6.07 17.18 11.02
CA VAL A 198 -6.05 18.65 11.01
C VAL A 198 -6.21 19.15 9.57
N LEU A 199 -5.52 18.52 8.62
CA LEU A 199 -5.55 18.92 7.21
C LEU A 199 -6.90 18.71 6.53
N GLU A 200 -7.65 17.66 6.88
CA GLU A 200 -9.00 17.42 6.38
C GLU A 200 -10.00 18.48 6.85
N ARG A 201 -9.80 19.02 8.06
CA ARG A 201 -10.69 20.02 8.67
C ARG A 201 -10.37 21.46 8.28
N MET A 202 -9.15 21.73 7.83
CA MET A 202 -8.75 23.08 7.42
C MET A 202 -9.32 23.45 6.06
N SER A 203 -9.94 24.61 5.94
CA SER A 203 -10.30 25.21 4.66
C SER A 203 -9.05 25.57 3.84
N THR A 204 -9.22 25.73 2.52
CA THR A 204 -8.14 26.23 1.64
C THR A 204 -7.61 27.59 2.09
N LEU A 205 -8.46 28.40 2.73
CA LEU A 205 -8.10 29.72 3.27
C LEU A 205 -7.24 29.60 4.53
N GLU A 206 -7.57 28.69 5.45
CA GLU A 206 -6.79 28.41 6.65
C GLU A 206 -5.41 27.82 6.34
N LEU A 207 -5.31 26.99 5.31
CA LEU A 207 -4.02 26.52 4.82
C LEU A 207 -3.16 27.65 4.24
N LYS A 208 -3.74 28.58 3.48
CA LYS A 208 -3.02 29.77 2.98
C LYS A 208 -2.52 30.65 4.13
N LEU A 209 -3.36 30.86 5.15
CA LEU A 209 -3.04 31.63 6.36
C LEU A 209 -1.98 30.94 7.24
N CYS A 210 -2.01 29.60 7.33
CA CYS A 210 -0.96 28.86 8.02
C CYS A 210 0.36 28.98 7.26
N CYS A 211 0.32 28.83 5.94
CA CYS A 211 1.48 28.92 5.07
C CYS A 211 2.12 30.31 5.02
N SER A 212 1.35 31.39 5.19
CA SER A 212 1.88 32.76 5.27
C SER A 212 2.64 33.04 6.57
N ARG A 213 2.48 32.21 7.60
CA ARG A 213 3.17 32.33 8.90
C ARG A 213 4.49 31.54 8.98
N VAL A 214 4.82 30.73 7.97
CA VAL A 214 6.03 29.89 7.99
C VAL A 214 7.22 30.63 7.35
N LYS A 215 8.42 30.49 7.93
CA LYS A 215 9.66 31.15 7.45
C LYS A 215 9.98 30.78 5.98
N ARG A 216 10.61 31.69 5.23
CA ARG A 216 10.86 31.62 3.76
C ARG A 216 11.25 30.25 3.18
N LYS A 217 12.08 29.43 3.85
CA LYS A 217 12.48 28.10 3.35
C LYS A 217 11.35 27.07 3.37
N SER A 218 10.42 27.17 4.31
CA SER A 218 9.24 26.31 4.40
C SER A 218 8.08 26.79 3.53
N LEU A 219 8.16 28.00 2.97
CA LEU A 219 7.16 28.57 2.07
C LEU A 219 7.05 27.79 0.74
N GLN A 220 8.16 27.21 0.25
CA GLN A 220 8.17 26.35 -0.93
C GLN A 220 7.42 25.04 -0.70
N ILE A 221 7.62 24.41 0.47
CA ILE A 221 6.86 23.23 0.88
C ILE A 221 5.38 23.64 0.94
N CYS A 222 5.08 24.76 1.58
CA CYS A 222 3.73 25.27 1.73
C CYS A 222 2.99 25.58 0.42
N ASN A 223 3.69 26.14 -0.56
CA ASN A 223 3.14 26.35 -1.90
C ASN A 223 2.84 25.03 -2.61
N LYS A 224 3.68 23.99 -2.42
CA LYS A 224 3.37 22.65 -2.93
C LYS A 224 2.14 22.04 -2.25
N ILE A 225 1.92 22.26 -0.95
CA ILE A 225 0.72 21.81 -0.22
C ILE A 225 -0.55 22.41 -0.85
N LEU A 226 -0.55 23.72 -1.10
CA LEU A 226 -1.68 24.42 -1.69
C LEU A 226 -2.02 23.85 -3.07
N THR A 227 -1.00 23.52 -3.86
CA THR A 227 -1.18 22.88 -5.17
C THR A 227 -1.81 21.50 -5.04
N VAL A 228 -1.34 20.65 -4.12
CA VAL A 228 -1.87 19.29 -3.93
C VAL A 228 -3.33 19.32 -3.45
N LYS A 229 -3.67 20.17 -2.47
CA LYS A 229 -5.05 20.25 -1.97
C LYS A 229 -6.03 20.84 -2.99
N VAL A 230 -5.61 21.85 -3.75
CA VAL A 230 -6.41 22.40 -4.87
C VAL A 230 -6.62 21.34 -5.95
N PHE A 231 -5.62 20.50 -6.22
CA PHE A 231 -5.76 19.39 -7.15
C PHE A 231 -6.78 18.36 -6.65
N MET A 232 -6.72 17.92 -5.39
CA MET A 232 -7.67 16.94 -4.84
C MET A 232 -9.11 17.43 -4.82
N ASN A 233 -9.36 18.72 -4.50
CA ASN A 233 -10.70 19.30 -4.54
C ASN A 233 -11.28 19.46 -5.95
N LYS A 234 -10.48 19.29 -7.01
CA LYS A 234 -10.94 19.43 -8.40
C LYS A 234 -11.49 18.11 -8.98
N TYR A 235 -11.33 16.99 -8.27
CA TYR A 235 -11.74 15.65 -8.68
C TYR A 235 -12.71 14.97 -7.71
N GLN A 236 -13.34 15.74 -6.81
CA GLN A 236 -14.58 15.40 -6.11
C GLN A 236 -15.73 16.19 -6.74
#